data_AF-A0A450WKF9-F1
#
_entry.id   AF-A0A450WKF9-F1
#
_cell.length_a   1.000
_cell.length_b   1.000
_cell.length_c   1.000
_cell.angle_alpha   90.00
_cell.angle_beta   90.00
_cell.angle_gamma   90.00
#
_symmetry.space_group_name_H-M   'P 1'
#
loop_
_entity.id
_entity.type
_entity.pdbx_description
1 polymer ?
#
loop_
_entity_poly.entity_id
_entity_poly.type
_entity_poly.pdbx_seq_one_letter_code
_entity_poly.pdbx_strand_id
1 'polypeptide(L)'
;MARSPMFPPRTSPFRTALQISPERIAHMGDSDLGELMQDLLRAQAYRCGSPVSEVRVNTEDKAKDDGCDGWTGKPEIADDWLGDADTCWQLKAGKAGEPARLKGEVLKSIPKKTLEAGGRFVVVASGSTNGKKGEEDRLKALRDKAKALGIPTDRIAVIGSERLAIWCNQNPAVAARWAGRPKGLQTLADWSCAEPHQVPWQASDAITDEIEKQRTALDFEGDALIHLHIQGLPGVGKTRFALELCRDAPWSAFVIYIPQATDARLSELIDSAADDPGVRLMVVADEVQPEQLLPLRDAVGRGNGRLHLITIGHCSTPEPAQWVRERFKPLPPRCRDGVDSPYLPAYVFLVPGDSHEIAPREGS
;
A
#
# COMPACT_ATOMS: atom_id res chain seq x y z
N MET A 1 32.14 9.86 32.02
CA MET A 1 30.95 9.96 31.15
C MET A 1 30.05 8.77 31.43
N ALA A 2 28.97 8.97 32.17
CA ALA A 2 28.00 7.91 32.45
C ALA A 2 27.18 7.64 31.19
N ARG A 3 27.14 6.39 30.72
CA ARG A 3 26.26 5.97 29.62
C ARG A 3 24.81 6.06 30.10
N SER A 4 24.01 6.90 29.45
CA SER A 4 22.57 6.93 29.68
C SER A 4 21.98 5.53 29.48
N PRO A 5 21.07 5.07 30.36
CA PRO A 5 20.43 3.79 30.19
C PRO A 5 19.60 3.80 28.89
N MET A 6 19.94 2.90 27.98
CA MET A 6 19.12 2.58 26.81
C MET A 6 17.86 1.90 27.34
N PHE A 7 16.78 2.66 27.49
CA PHE A 7 15.48 2.05 27.75
C PHE A 7 15.12 1.16 26.56
N PRO A 8 14.60 -0.07 26.79
CA PRO A 8 14.10 -0.88 25.69
C PRO A 8 13.01 -0.08 24.96
N PRO A 9 12.97 -0.12 23.62
CA PRO A 9 11.94 0.59 22.85
C PRO A 9 10.58 0.12 23.36
N ARG A 10 9.71 1.07 23.72
CA ARG A 10 8.33 0.74 24.11
C ARG A 10 7.69 0.01 22.93
N THR A 11 7.36 -1.26 23.12
CA THR A 11 6.58 -2.02 22.14
C THR A 11 5.15 -1.50 22.17
N SER A 12 4.85 -0.61 21.22
CA SER A 12 3.51 -0.15 20.93
C SER A 12 2.63 -1.36 20.58
N PRO A 13 1.53 -1.64 21.32
CA PRO A 13 0.56 -2.67 20.94
C PRO A 13 -0.01 -2.43 19.53
N PHE A 14 -0.03 -1.19 19.07
CA PHE A 14 -0.45 -0.86 17.70
C PHE A 14 0.59 -1.24 16.64
N ARG A 15 1.88 -1.04 16.93
CA ARG A 15 2.98 -1.55 16.09
C ARG A 15 2.87 -3.07 15.92
N THR A 16 2.60 -3.81 17.00
CA THR A 16 2.39 -5.26 16.89
C THR A 16 1.14 -5.63 16.08
N ALA A 17 0.10 -4.80 16.10
CA ALA A 17 -1.16 -5.08 15.39
C ALA A 17 -1.08 -4.86 13.87
N LEU A 18 -0.10 -4.06 13.41
CA LEU A 18 0.18 -3.86 11.98
C LEU A 18 1.39 -4.62 11.49
N GLN A 19 2.10 -5.29 12.38
CA GLN A 19 3.25 -6.10 12.01
C GLN A 19 2.83 -7.53 11.72
N ILE A 20 3.35 -8.06 10.63
CA ILE A 20 3.27 -9.47 10.32
C ILE A 20 4.49 -10.19 10.93
N SER A 21 4.23 -11.31 11.60
CA SER A 21 5.30 -12.13 12.17
C SER A 21 5.86 -13.13 11.15
N PRO A 22 7.10 -13.60 11.31
CA PRO A 22 7.67 -14.65 10.46
C PRO A 22 6.85 -15.95 10.49
N GLU A 23 6.25 -16.28 11.65
CA GLU A 23 5.40 -17.46 11.80
C GLU A 23 4.14 -17.31 10.96
N ARG A 24 3.51 -16.13 10.95
CA ARG A 24 2.33 -15.86 10.12
C ARG A 24 2.66 -16.05 8.63
N ILE A 25 3.80 -15.55 8.18
CA ILE A 25 4.29 -15.74 6.80
C ILE A 25 4.53 -17.23 6.50
N ALA A 26 5.11 -17.97 7.43
CA ALA A 26 5.40 -19.38 7.23
C ALA A 26 4.17 -20.28 7.08
N HIS A 27 3.01 -19.82 7.53
CA HIS A 27 1.73 -20.52 7.38
C HIS A 27 0.93 -20.08 6.16
N MET A 28 1.42 -19.13 5.36
CA MET A 28 0.74 -18.72 4.12
C MET A 28 0.73 -19.86 3.10
N GLY A 29 -0.42 -20.04 2.43
CA GLY A 29 -0.52 -20.87 1.23
C GLY A 29 0.10 -20.18 0.01
N ASP A 30 0.13 -20.88 -1.13
CA ASP A 30 0.68 -20.34 -2.38
C ASP A 30 -0.09 -19.09 -2.85
N SER A 31 -1.42 -19.13 -2.82
CA SER A 31 -2.27 -17.97 -3.17
C SER A 31 -2.02 -16.75 -2.27
N ASP A 32 -1.99 -16.94 -0.94
CA ASP A 32 -1.74 -15.86 0.01
C ASP A 32 -0.35 -15.24 -0.18
N LEU A 33 0.66 -16.09 -0.43
CA LEU A 33 2.02 -15.64 -0.71
C LEU A 33 2.09 -14.86 -2.04
N GLY A 34 1.38 -15.31 -3.07
CA GLY A 34 1.27 -14.61 -4.35
C GLY A 34 0.69 -13.21 -4.18
N GLU A 35 -0.44 -13.07 -3.49
CA GLU A 35 -1.05 -11.77 -3.21
C GLU A 35 -0.15 -10.85 -2.37
N LEU A 36 0.47 -11.39 -1.31
CA LEU A 36 1.42 -10.62 -0.50
C LEU A 36 2.58 -10.08 -1.35
N MET A 37 3.17 -10.94 -2.18
CA MET A 37 4.30 -10.56 -3.02
C MET A 37 3.90 -9.58 -4.11
N GLN A 38 2.69 -9.67 -4.65
CA GLN A 38 2.16 -8.67 -5.58
C GLN A 38 2.09 -7.29 -4.93
N ASP A 39 1.54 -7.18 -3.72
CA ASP A 39 1.43 -5.92 -3.00
C ASP A 39 2.82 -5.35 -2.65
N LEU A 40 3.74 -6.20 -2.16
CA LEU A 40 5.11 -5.78 -1.80
C LEU A 40 5.94 -5.34 -3.00
N LEU A 41 5.91 -6.09 -4.10
CA LEU A 41 6.71 -5.78 -5.28
C LEU A 41 6.25 -4.46 -5.91
N ARG A 42 4.94 -4.17 -5.93
CA ARG A 42 4.42 -2.88 -6.42
C ARG A 42 4.82 -1.73 -5.50
N ALA A 43 4.65 -1.88 -4.18
CA ALA A 43 5.06 -0.87 -3.21
C ALA A 43 6.55 -0.56 -3.32
N GLN A 44 7.38 -1.61 -3.37
CA GLN A 44 8.82 -1.45 -3.46
C GLN A 44 9.26 -0.91 -4.81
N ALA A 45 8.63 -1.33 -5.93
CA ALA A 45 8.94 -0.81 -7.25
C ALA A 45 8.74 0.71 -7.31
N TYR A 46 7.62 1.22 -6.79
CA TYR A 46 7.42 2.65 -6.65
C TYR A 46 8.50 3.31 -5.78
N ARG A 47 8.89 2.68 -4.66
CA ARG A 47 9.89 3.24 -3.74
C ARG A 47 11.27 3.42 -4.36
N CYS A 48 11.67 2.55 -5.28
CA CYS A 48 13.01 2.57 -5.90
C CYS A 48 13.00 2.99 -7.38
N GLY A 49 11.88 3.51 -7.88
CA GLY A 49 11.73 3.94 -9.28
C GLY A 49 11.74 2.80 -10.29
N SER A 50 11.50 1.55 -9.88
CA SER A 50 11.29 0.46 -10.84
C SER A 50 9.94 0.63 -11.55
N PRO A 51 9.82 0.34 -12.85
CA PRO A 51 8.56 0.46 -13.58
C PRO A 51 7.45 -0.41 -12.96
N VAL A 52 6.49 0.21 -12.28
CA VAL A 52 5.35 -0.50 -11.64
C VAL A 52 4.53 -1.27 -12.67
N SER A 53 4.48 -0.80 -13.91
CA SER A 53 3.84 -1.48 -15.05
C SER A 53 4.50 -2.80 -15.46
N GLU A 54 5.76 -3.01 -15.08
CA GLU A 54 6.50 -4.25 -15.32
C GLU A 54 6.40 -5.24 -14.16
N VAL A 55 5.80 -4.84 -13.03
CA VAL A 55 5.52 -5.76 -11.92
C VAL A 55 4.44 -6.75 -12.34
N ARG A 56 4.81 -8.03 -12.45
CA ARG A 56 3.91 -9.13 -12.78
C ARG A 56 4.02 -10.18 -11.70
N VAL A 57 2.90 -10.68 -11.19
CA VAL A 57 2.86 -11.83 -10.29
C VAL A 57 1.74 -12.72 -10.77
N ASN A 58 2.05 -13.98 -11.03
CA ASN A 58 1.08 -14.97 -11.44
C ASN A 58 0.36 -15.46 -10.18
N THR A 59 -0.93 -15.16 -10.10
CA THR A 59 -1.80 -15.60 -9.00
C THR A 59 -2.60 -16.86 -9.37
N GLU A 60 -2.41 -17.42 -10.57
CA GLU A 60 -3.09 -18.63 -11.02
C GLU A 60 -2.26 -19.90 -10.74
N ASP A 61 -2.70 -20.73 -9.81
CA ASP A 61 -2.02 -21.97 -9.41
C ASP A 61 -1.81 -23.02 -10.53
N LYS A 62 -2.52 -22.89 -11.66
CA LYS A 62 -2.54 -23.89 -12.76
C LYS A 62 -1.84 -23.44 -14.03
N ALA A 63 -1.35 -22.21 -14.09
CA ALA A 63 -0.58 -21.76 -15.25
C ALA A 63 0.73 -22.55 -15.32
N LYS A 64 1.09 -23.01 -16.53
CA LYS A 64 2.41 -23.58 -16.78
C LYS A 64 3.42 -22.45 -16.76
N ASP A 65 3.86 -22.07 -15.58
CA ASP A 65 4.90 -21.07 -15.45
C ASP A 65 6.25 -21.72 -15.71
N ASP A 66 6.96 -21.22 -16.73
CA ASP A 66 8.32 -21.63 -17.12
C ASP A 66 9.39 -21.27 -16.06
N GLY A 67 8.99 -21.24 -14.78
CA GLY A 67 9.83 -21.01 -13.61
C GLY A 67 9.87 -19.60 -13.07
N CYS A 68 8.87 -18.79 -13.37
CA CYS A 68 8.82 -17.40 -12.96
C CYS A 68 7.40 -17.11 -12.47
N ASP A 69 7.25 -17.04 -11.15
CA ASP A 69 5.97 -16.72 -10.52
C ASP A 69 5.79 -15.19 -10.42
N GLY A 70 6.87 -14.42 -10.56
CA GLY A 70 6.78 -12.96 -10.67
C GLY A 70 7.99 -12.31 -11.34
N TRP A 71 7.81 -11.08 -11.81
CA TRP A 71 8.80 -10.28 -12.51
C TRP A 71 8.77 -8.84 -12.01
N THR A 72 9.94 -8.22 -11.91
CA THR A 72 10.08 -6.77 -11.72
C THR A 72 11.17 -6.22 -12.62
N GLY A 73 10.94 -5.04 -13.21
CA GLY A 73 11.94 -4.33 -13.98
C GLY A 73 13.09 -3.80 -13.10
N LYS A 74 14.21 -3.49 -13.73
CA LYS A 74 15.36 -2.86 -13.08
C LYS A 74 14.95 -1.54 -12.38
N PRO A 75 15.30 -1.35 -11.10
CA PRO A 75 15.05 -0.08 -10.42
C PRO A 75 16.02 1.02 -10.87
N GLU A 76 15.55 2.27 -10.79
CA GLU A 76 16.39 3.46 -11.04
C GLU A 76 17.46 3.62 -9.95
N ILE A 77 17.10 3.30 -8.71
CA ILE A 77 17.98 3.33 -7.54
C ILE A 77 18.17 1.90 -7.05
N ALA A 78 19.42 1.49 -6.85
CA ALA A 78 19.72 0.18 -6.29
C ALA A 78 19.03 0.01 -4.93
N ASP A 79 18.32 -1.12 -4.79
CA ASP A 79 17.43 -1.37 -3.66
C ASP A 79 17.78 -2.68 -2.96
N ASP A 80 17.61 -2.74 -1.64
CA ASP A 80 17.95 -3.93 -0.85
C ASP A 80 17.09 -5.16 -1.22
N TRP A 81 15.87 -4.93 -1.70
CA TRP A 81 14.91 -5.98 -2.04
C TRP A 81 14.91 -6.28 -3.54
N LEU A 82 14.82 -5.27 -4.41
CA LEU A 82 14.82 -5.46 -5.88
C LEU A 82 16.22 -5.56 -6.49
N GLY A 83 17.27 -5.05 -5.83
CA GLY A 83 18.64 -5.06 -6.35
C GLY A 83 18.87 -3.94 -7.36
N ASP A 84 19.61 -4.23 -8.44
CA ASP A 84 20.03 -3.27 -9.47
C ASP A 84 19.76 -3.76 -10.91
N ALA A 85 18.87 -4.73 -11.07
CA ALA A 85 18.61 -5.41 -12.34
C ALA A 85 17.18 -5.97 -12.43
N ASP A 86 16.78 -6.32 -13.65
CA ASP A 86 15.56 -7.08 -13.88
C ASP A 86 15.58 -8.36 -13.04
N THR A 87 14.48 -8.63 -12.34
CA THR A 87 14.41 -9.71 -11.36
C THR A 87 13.29 -10.68 -11.67
N CYS A 88 13.68 -11.94 -11.84
CA CYS A 88 12.79 -13.10 -11.87
C CYS A 88 12.57 -13.60 -10.43
N TRP A 89 11.31 -13.75 -10.04
CA TRP A 89 10.88 -14.19 -8.72
C TRP A 89 10.25 -15.58 -8.81
N GLN A 90 10.61 -16.45 -7.88
CA GLN A 90 9.95 -17.74 -7.67
C GLN A 90 9.48 -17.80 -6.21
N LEU A 91 8.18 -18.03 -6.02
CA LEU A 91 7.50 -18.09 -4.75
C LEU A 91 7.29 -19.56 -4.37
N LYS A 92 7.65 -19.91 -3.13
CA LYS A 92 7.59 -21.28 -2.64
C LYS A 92 7.03 -21.31 -1.22
N ALA A 93 5.75 -21.65 -1.09
CA ALA A 93 5.13 -21.83 0.21
C ALA A 93 5.45 -23.19 0.85
N GLY A 94 5.39 -23.23 2.19
CA GLY A 94 5.56 -24.44 2.99
C GLY A 94 6.77 -25.29 2.60
N LYS A 95 6.54 -26.58 2.34
CA LYS A 95 7.60 -27.55 2.02
C LYS A 95 8.21 -27.35 0.64
N ALA A 96 7.55 -26.64 -0.28
CA ALA A 96 8.09 -26.40 -1.61
C ALA A 96 9.39 -25.58 -1.57
N GLY A 97 9.59 -24.78 -0.52
CA GLY A 97 10.79 -24.00 -0.27
C GLY A 97 11.95 -24.78 0.34
N GLU A 98 11.86 -26.09 0.57
CA GLU A 98 12.96 -26.90 1.14
C GLU A 98 14.18 -26.97 0.19
N PRO A 99 15.43 -26.91 0.69
CA PRO A 99 16.63 -26.92 -0.15
C PRO A 99 16.70 -28.04 -1.18
N ALA A 100 16.20 -29.24 -0.84
CA ALA A 100 16.19 -30.39 -1.74
C ALA A 100 15.28 -30.20 -2.95
N ARG A 101 14.18 -29.44 -2.79
CA ARG A 101 13.17 -29.19 -3.83
C ARG A 101 13.52 -27.99 -4.70
N LEU A 102 14.33 -27.06 -4.19
CA LEU A 102 14.74 -25.85 -4.93
C LEU A 102 15.76 -26.11 -6.05
N LYS A 103 16.47 -27.24 -6.04
CA LYS A 103 17.57 -27.51 -6.99
C LYS A 103 17.15 -27.39 -8.47
N GLY A 104 15.90 -27.72 -8.80
CA GLY A 104 15.40 -27.64 -10.16
C GLY A 104 14.97 -26.24 -10.60
N GLU A 105 14.76 -25.31 -9.66
CA GLU A 105 14.13 -24.01 -9.94
C GLU A 105 15.02 -23.12 -10.80
N VAL A 106 16.32 -23.04 -10.48
CA VAL A 106 17.29 -22.25 -11.27
C VAL A 106 17.52 -22.80 -12.68
N LEU A 107 17.09 -24.03 -12.96
CA LEU A 107 17.27 -24.71 -14.25
C LEU A 107 16.13 -24.43 -15.22
N LYS A 108 15.03 -23.88 -14.73
CA LYS A 108 13.88 -23.55 -15.56
C LYS A 108 14.26 -22.46 -16.56
N SER A 109 13.53 -22.43 -17.67
CA SER A 109 13.85 -21.62 -18.85
C SER A 109 14.00 -20.13 -18.50
N ILE A 110 13.05 -19.56 -17.75
CA ILE A 110 13.06 -18.12 -17.44
C ILE A 110 14.18 -17.74 -16.45
N PRO A 111 14.34 -18.39 -15.28
CA PRO A 111 15.44 -18.09 -14.36
C PRO A 111 16.82 -18.16 -15.02
N LYS A 112 17.06 -19.21 -15.82
CA LYS A 112 18.32 -19.38 -16.54
C LYS A 112 18.59 -18.23 -17.50
N LYS A 113 17.64 -17.91 -18.38
CA LYS A 113 17.78 -16.82 -19.36
C LYS A 113 17.97 -15.47 -18.65
N THR A 114 17.26 -15.25 -17.55
CA THR A 114 17.38 -14.02 -16.76
C THR A 114 18.81 -13.85 -16.23
N LEU A 115 19.38 -14.90 -15.62
CA LEU A 115 20.75 -14.86 -15.12
C LEU A 115 21.80 -14.71 -16.25
N GLU A 116 21.62 -15.40 -17.38
CA GLU A 116 22.50 -15.29 -18.55
C GLU A 116 22.46 -13.89 -19.18
N ALA A 117 21.33 -13.19 -19.11
CA ALA A 117 21.17 -11.80 -19.54
C ALA A 117 21.70 -10.77 -18.52
N GLY A 118 22.27 -11.22 -17.39
CA GLY A 118 22.73 -10.34 -16.32
C GLY A 118 21.62 -9.86 -15.38
N GLY A 119 20.41 -10.41 -15.48
CA GLY A 119 19.34 -10.20 -14.51
C GLY A 119 19.57 -10.95 -13.20
N ARG A 120 18.59 -10.89 -12.31
CA ARG A 120 18.61 -11.48 -10.97
C ARG A 120 17.54 -12.56 -10.83
N PHE A 121 17.85 -13.59 -10.04
CA PHE A 121 16.90 -14.63 -9.67
C PHE A 121 16.73 -14.70 -8.15
N VAL A 122 15.50 -14.51 -7.68
CA VAL A 122 15.17 -14.50 -6.26
C VAL A 122 14.14 -15.57 -5.96
N VAL A 123 14.43 -16.41 -4.98
CA VAL A 123 13.47 -17.38 -4.43
C VAL A 123 12.95 -16.89 -3.09
N VAL A 124 11.63 -16.74 -2.98
CA VAL A 124 10.94 -16.48 -1.71
C VAL A 124 10.48 -17.81 -1.13
N ALA A 125 11.07 -18.23 -0.01
CA ALA A 125 10.75 -19.48 0.67
C ALA A 125 10.03 -19.17 1.98
N SER A 126 8.71 -18.96 1.92
CA SER A 126 7.93 -18.50 3.09
C SER A 126 7.96 -19.51 4.24
N GLY A 127 8.07 -20.81 3.97
CA GLY A 127 8.21 -21.84 5.01
C GLY A 127 9.59 -21.90 5.69
N SER A 128 10.53 -21.02 5.33
CA SER A 128 11.88 -20.99 5.91
C SER A 128 11.92 -20.22 7.24
N THR A 129 11.79 -20.93 8.35
CA THR A 129 11.78 -20.38 9.73
C THR A 129 13.06 -20.65 10.53
N ASN A 130 14.12 -21.11 9.86
CA ASN A 130 15.38 -21.49 10.49
C ASN A 130 16.47 -20.40 10.37
N GLY A 131 16.07 -19.13 10.31
CA GLY A 131 17.00 -18.01 10.30
C GLY A 131 17.84 -17.90 9.05
N LYS A 132 18.91 -17.09 9.20
CA LYS A 132 19.97 -16.90 8.21
C LYS A 132 20.56 -18.21 7.66
N LYS A 133 20.75 -19.22 8.53
CA LYS A 133 21.28 -20.53 8.12
C LYS A 133 20.34 -21.21 7.10
N GLY A 134 19.03 -21.09 7.31
CA GLY A 134 18.03 -21.60 6.39
C GLY A 134 18.08 -20.99 4.99
N GLU A 135 18.28 -19.69 4.92
CA GLU A 135 18.47 -18.99 3.64
C GLU A 135 19.78 -19.40 2.98
N GLU A 136 20.88 -19.49 3.75
CA GLU A 136 22.20 -19.90 3.25
C GLU A 136 22.19 -21.32 2.68
N ASP A 137 21.53 -22.27 3.34
CA ASP A 137 21.41 -23.66 2.86
C ASP A 137 20.64 -23.74 1.53
N ARG A 138 19.57 -22.95 1.39
CA ARG A 138 18.78 -22.84 0.15
C ARG A 138 19.56 -22.17 -0.96
N LEU A 139 20.24 -21.07 -0.65
CA LEU A 139 21.09 -20.34 -1.59
C LEU A 139 22.23 -21.22 -2.09
N LYS A 140 22.87 -21.97 -1.19
CA LYS A 140 23.91 -22.94 -1.55
C LYS A 140 23.36 -24.01 -2.49
N ALA A 141 22.20 -24.60 -2.19
CA ALA A 141 21.60 -25.62 -3.05
C ALA A 141 21.33 -25.11 -4.48
N LEU A 142 20.88 -23.86 -4.62
CA LEU A 142 20.69 -23.21 -5.93
C LEU A 142 22.01 -22.94 -6.64
N ARG A 143 22.99 -22.34 -5.93
CA ARG A 143 24.30 -21.98 -6.50
C ARG A 143 25.12 -23.19 -6.92
N ASP A 144 25.13 -24.27 -6.13
CA ASP A 144 25.83 -25.51 -6.47
C ASP A 144 25.30 -26.09 -7.78
N LYS A 145 23.98 -26.04 -7.98
CA LYS A 145 23.36 -26.57 -9.19
C LYS A 145 23.55 -25.67 -10.42
N ALA A 146 23.47 -24.35 -10.24
CA ALA A 146 23.77 -23.37 -11.28
C ALA A 146 25.25 -23.46 -11.74
N LYS A 147 26.18 -23.54 -10.78
CA LYS A 147 27.63 -23.69 -11.05
C LYS A 147 27.93 -24.97 -11.84
N ALA A 148 27.28 -26.08 -11.51
CA ALA A 148 27.46 -27.36 -12.22
C ALA A 148 27.07 -27.28 -13.71
N LEU A 149 26.32 -26.27 -14.13
CA LEU A 149 25.89 -26.06 -15.52
C LEU A 149 26.44 -24.77 -16.13
N GLY A 150 27.38 -24.10 -15.46
CA GLY A 150 27.97 -22.84 -15.95
C GLY A 150 27.02 -21.64 -15.95
N ILE A 151 25.92 -21.69 -15.19
CA ILE A 151 24.99 -20.55 -15.04
C ILE A 151 25.58 -19.55 -14.02
N PRO A 152 25.51 -18.23 -14.25
CA PRO A 152 25.94 -17.21 -13.29
C PRO A 152 25.26 -17.38 -11.91
N THR A 153 26.00 -17.13 -10.83
CA THR A 153 25.56 -17.43 -9.44
C THR A 153 25.57 -16.24 -8.48
N ASP A 154 26.20 -15.14 -8.90
CA ASP A 154 26.37 -13.90 -8.16
C ASP A 154 25.04 -13.20 -7.92
N ARG A 155 24.10 -13.30 -8.88
CA ARG A 155 22.77 -12.67 -8.83
C ARG A 155 21.63 -13.62 -8.40
N ILE A 156 21.97 -14.68 -7.67
CA ILE A 156 20.98 -15.57 -7.03
C ILE A 156 20.80 -15.15 -5.58
N ALA A 157 19.56 -14.97 -5.12
CA ALA A 157 19.22 -14.69 -3.73
C ALA A 157 18.05 -15.54 -3.22
N VAL A 158 17.97 -15.68 -1.90
CA VAL A 158 16.85 -16.32 -1.20
C VAL A 158 16.33 -15.36 -0.13
N ILE A 159 15.01 -15.32 0.04
CA ILE A 159 14.33 -14.58 1.11
C ILE A 159 13.48 -15.59 1.89
N GLY A 160 13.78 -15.78 3.16
CA GLY A 160 13.02 -16.59 4.11
C GLY A 160 11.92 -15.80 4.81
N SER A 161 11.22 -16.44 5.75
CA SER A 161 10.07 -15.80 6.41
C SER A 161 10.46 -14.61 7.26
N GLU A 162 11.62 -14.63 7.93
CA GLU A 162 12.04 -13.54 8.80
C GLU A 162 12.39 -12.28 8.00
N ARG A 163 13.13 -12.43 6.89
CA ARG A 163 13.43 -11.30 6.01
C ARG A 163 12.20 -10.80 5.28
N LEU A 164 11.30 -11.70 4.87
CA LEU A 164 10.04 -11.29 4.28
C LEU A 164 9.19 -10.51 5.30
N ALA A 165 9.16 -10.92 6.58
CA ALA A 165 8.47 -10.18 7.64
C ALA A 165 9.04 -8.77 7.80
N ILE A 166 10.37 -8.63 7.78
CA ILE A 166 11.03 -7.32 7.83
C ILE A 166 10.59 -6.45 6.65
N TRP A 167 10.60 -7.00 5.43
CA TRP A 167 10.17 -6.27 4.24
C TRP A 167 8.70 -5.84 4.32
N CYS A 168 7.81 -6.74 4.75
CA CYS A 168 6.41 -6.41 5.00
C CYS A 168 6.25 -5.27 5.98
N ASN A 169 6.98 -5.32 7.09
CA ASN A 169 6.83 -4.37 8.19
C ASN A 169 7.42 -2.99 7.87
N GLN A 170 8.24 -2.86 6.81
CA GLN A 170 8.61 -1.56 6.21
C GLN A 170 7.46 -0.93 5.41
N ASN A 171 6.40 -1.68 5.12
CA ASN A 171 5.22 -1.29 4.35
C ASN A 171 3.95 -1.54 5.19
N PRO A 172 3.65 -0.72 6.22
CA PRO A 172 2.60 -1.04 7.19
C PRO A 172 1.21 -1.24 6.59
N ALA A 173 0.87 -0.55 5.51
CA ALA A 173 -0.40 -0.73 4.80
C ALA A 173 -0.52 -2.13 4.17
N VAL A 174 0.58 -2.65 3.61
CA VAL A 174 0.66 -4.03 3.11
C VAL A 174 0.60 -5.02 4.28
N ALA A 175 1.42 -4.83 5.32
CA ALA A 175 1.43 -5.71 6.49
C ALA A 175 0.07 -5.77 7.21
N ALA A 176 -0.64 -4.65 7.30
CA ALA A 176 -1.98 -4.54 7.89
C ALA A 176 -2.97 -5.53 7.27
N ARG A 177 -2.89 -5.77 5.96
CA ARG A 177 -3.75 -6.72 5.23
C ARG A 177 -3.69 -8.12 5.85
N TRP A 178 -2.54 -8.48 6.41
CA TRP A 178 -2.19 -9.84 6.84
C TRP A 178 -2.00 -10.01 8.36
N ALA A 179 -1.80 -8.92 9.11
CA ALA A 179 -1.51 -8.90 10.55
C ALA A 179 -2.73 -9.10 11.48
N GLY A 180 -3.91 -9.43 10.94
CA GLY A 180 -5.13 -9.68 11.73
C GLY A 180 -5.95 -8.44 12.08
N ARG A 181 -5.62 -7.29 11.49
CA ARG A 181 -6.36 -6.01 11.42
C ARG A 181 -7.05 -5.57 12.73
N PRO A 182 -6.47 -4.61 13.47
CA PRO A 182 -7.19 -4.00 14.58
C PRO A 182 -8.45 -3.28 14.07
N LYS A 183 -9.59 -3.42 14.80
CA LYS A 183 -10.85 -2.73 14.48
C LYS A 183 -10.61 -1.23 14.28
N GLY A 184 -11.25 -0.58 13.31
CA GLY A 184 -11.12 0.89 13.13
C GLY A 184 -9.90 1.33 12.31
N LEU A 185 -9.04 0.40 11.89
CA LEU A 185 -8.08 0.62 10.82
C LEU A 185 -8.54 -0.13 9.57
N GLN A 186 -8.46 0.53 8.42
CA GLN A 186 -8.83 -0.03 7.13
C GLN A 186 -7.66 0.13 6.15
N THR A 187 -7.40 -0.92 5.36
CA THR A 187 -6.57 -0.77 4.16
C THR A 187 -7.33 0.04 3.11
N LEU A 188 -6.65 0.59 2.10
CA LEU A 188 -7.32 1.26 0.99
C LEU A 188 -8.32 0.33 0.27
N ALA A 189 -8.01 -0.97 0.17
CA ALA A 189 -8.92 -1.95 -0.40
C ALA A 189 -10.21 -2.10 0.43
N ASP A 190 -10.08 -2.21 1.76
CA ASP A 190 -11.25 -2.29 2.66
C ASP A 190 -12.12 -1.04 2.58
N TRP A 191 -11.48 0.13 2.59
CA TRP A 191 -12.16 1.40 2.48
C TRP A 191 -12.86 1.53 1.12
N SER A 192 -12.19 1.13 0.04
CA SER A 192 -12.75 1.11 -1.32
C SER A 192 -13.95 0.18 -1.46
N CYS A 193 -13.95 -0.95 -0.74
CA CYS A 193 -15.00 -1.96 -0.74
C CYS A 193 -16.18 -1.65 0.20
N ALA A 194 -16.11 -0.58 0.99
CA ALA A 194 -17.20 -0.19 1.86
C ALA A 194 -18.47 0.14 1.05
N GLU A 195 -19.64 -0.26 1.55
CA GLU A 195 -20.94 -0.10 0.88
C GLU A 195 -21.20 1.34 0.39
N PRO A 196 -20.96 2.41 1.19
CA PRO A 196 -21.17 3.78 0.74
C PRO A 196 -20.26 4.22 -0.43
N HIS A 197 -19.28 3.39 -0.78
CA HIS A 197 -18.24 3.68 -1.76
C HIS A 197 -18.32 2.77 -3.01
N GLN A 198 -19.35 1.93 -3.13
CA GLN A 198 -19.57 1.13 -4.35
C GLN A 198 -20.23 1.90 -5.50
N VAL A 199 -20.80 3.06 -5.22
CA VAL A 199 -21.42 3.90 -6.25
C VAL A 199 -20.32 4.42 -7.20
N PRO A 200 -20.51 4.34 -8.54
CA PRO A 200 -19.56 4.89 -9.50
C PRO A 200 -19.29 6.38 -9.25
N TRP A 201 -18.01 6.74 -9.19
CA TRP A 201 -17.58 8.13 -9.05
C TRP A 201 -17.91 8.92 -10.31
N GLN A 202 -18.39 10.14 -10.12
CA GLN A 202 -18.62 11.09 -11.20
C GLN A 202 -17.98 12.42 -10.79
N ALA A 203 -16.98 12.83 -11.55
CA ALA A 203 -16.29 14.10 -11.38
C ALA A 203 -16.37 14.91 -12.67
N SER A 204 -16.41 16.24 -12.53
CA SER A 204 -16.10 17.15 -13.61
C SER A 204 -14.60 17.19 -13.85
N ASP A 205 -14.17 17.63 -15.04
CA ASP A 205 -12.75 17.77 -15.40
C ASP A 205 -11.96 18.57 -14.34
N ALA A 206 -12.52 19.66 -13.81
CA ALA A 206 -11.86 20.46 -12.77
C ALA A 206 -11.55 19.68 -11.47
N ILE A 207 -12.41 18.70 -11.10
CA ILE A 207 -12.19 17.86 -9.91
C ILE A 207 -11.16 16.77 -10.22
N THR A 208 -11.19 16.23 -11.44
CA THR A 208 -10.17 15.28 -11.91
C THR A 208 -8.79 15.94 -11.93
N ASP A 209 -8.67 17.14 -12.49
CA ASP A 209 -7.43 17.93 -12.53
C ASP A 209 -6.91 18.22 -11.11
N GLU A 210 -7.81 18.55 -10.18
CA GLU A 210 -7.41 18.77 -8.79
C GLU A 210 -6.94 17.48 -8.11
N ILE A 211 -7.60 16.34 -8.35
CA ILE A 211 -7.13 15.04 -7.84
C ILE A 211 -5.70 14.76 -8.31
N GLU A 212 -5.42 14.93 -9.60
CA GLU A 212 -4.08 14.69 -10.16
C GLU A 212 -3.02 15.63 -9.58
N LYS A 213 -3.37 16.91 -9.44
CA LYS A 213 -2.52 17.90 -8.79
C LYS A 213 -2.22 17.54 -7.35
N GLN A 214 -3.22 17.11 -6.58
CA GLN A 214 -3.01 16.69 -5.18
C GLN A 214 -2.23 15.38 -5.08
N ARG A 215 -2.45 14.41 -5.98
CA ARG A 215 -1.65 13.17 -6.03
C ARG A 215 -0.17 13.47 -6.22
N THR A 216 0.13 14.40 -7.12
CA THR A 216 1.51 14.85 -7.39
C THR A 216 2.09 15.59 -6.17
N ALA A 217 1.31 16.44 -5.52
CA ALA A 217 1.76 17.16 -4.33
C ALA A 217 2.03 16.24 -3.13
N LEU A 218 1.27 15.15 -3.01
CA LEU A 218 1.39 14.13 -1.95
C LEU A 218 2.36 12.99 -2.30
N ASP A 219 3.07 13.09 -3.42
CA ASP A 219 4.08 12.07 -3.77
C ASP A 219 5.20 12.06 -2.73
N PHE A 220 5.85 10.91 -2.47
CA PHE A 220 6.94 10.83 -1.50
C PHE A 220 8.26 11.45 -1.97
N GLU A 221 8.28 12.02 -3.17
CA GLU A 221 9.46 12.63 -3.80
C GLU A 221 9.48 14.17 -3.69
N GLY A 222 10.69 14.74 -3.59
CA GLY A 222 10.91 16.20 -3.61
C GLY A 222 10.38 16.96 -2.40
N ASP A 223 9.99 18.23 -2.62
CA ASP A 223 9.38 19.12 -1.62
C ASP A 223 7.88 18.81 -1.43
N ALA A 224 7.58 17.55 -1.17
CA ALA A 224 6.23 17.05 -1.08
C ALA A 224 5.41 17.67 0.05
N LEU A 225 4.11 17.79 -0.18
CA LEU A 225 3.13 18.15 0.84
C LEU A 225 2.97 16.99 1.82
N ILE A 226 3.58 17.10 2.99
CA ILE A 226 3.47 16.07 4.04
C ILE A 226 2.08 15.99 4.70
N HIS A 227 1.27 17.04 4.55
CA HIS A 227 -0.06 17.12 5.17
C HIS A 227 -1.07 17.88 4.29
N LEU A 228 -2.10 17.18 3.84
CA LEU A 228 -3.29 17.75 3.20
C LEU A 228 -4.48 17.74 4.16
N HIS A 229 -5.17 18.87 4.32
CA HIS A 229 -6.44 18.93 5.06
C HIS A 229 -7.62 19.19 4.12
N ILE A 230 -8.54 18.22 4.04
CA ILE A 230 -9.78 18.33 3.28
C ILE A 230 -10.88 18.82 4.21
N GLN A 231 -11.32 20.06 3.98
CA GLN A 231 -12.36 20.72 4.78
C GLN A 231 -13.65 20.91 3.98
N GLY A 232 -14.78 20.95 4.69
CA GLY A 232 -16.07 21.25 4.09
C GLY A 232 -17.23 20.83 4.98
N LEU A 233 -18.42 21.32 4.65
CA LEU A 233 -19.65 20.99 5.38
C LEU A 233 -19.90 19.47 5.39
N PRO A 234 -20.63 18.94 6.38
CA PRO A 234 -21.09 17.56 6.34
C PRO A 234 -21.88 17.26 5.05
N GLY A 235 -21.71 16.05 4.50
CA GLY A 235 -22.44 15.60 3.30
C GLY A 235 -21.90 16.05 1.94
N VAL A 236 -20.87 16.91 1.88
CA VAL A 236 -20.33 17.39 0.57
C VAL A 236 -19.42 16.39 -0.17
N GLY A 237 -19.21 15.20 0.39
CA GLY A 237 -18.41 14.14 -0.24
C GLY A 237 -16.92 14.12 0.08
N LYS A 238 -16.48 14.75 1.18
CA LYS A 238 -15.05 14.82 1.57
C LYS A 238 -14.34 13.46 1.67
N THR A 239 -14.94 12.53 2.39
CA THR A 239 -14.44 11.14 2.53
C THR A 239 -14.32 10.47 1.17
N ARG A 240 -15.31 10.67 0.28
CA ARG A 240 -15.25 10.11 -1.06
C ARG A 240 -14.14 10.75 -1.90
N PHE A 241 -13.98 12.07 -1.83
CA PHE A 241 -12.89 12.76 -2.52
C PHE A 241 -11.52 12.25 -2.06
N ALA A 242 -11.30 12.09 -0.76
CA ALA A 242 -10.06 11.53 -0.23
C ALA A 242 -9.82 10.08 -0.70
N LEU A 243 -10.88 9.27 -0.80
CA LEU A 243 -10.79 7.91 -1.33
C LEU A 243 -10.35 7.93 -2.80
N GLU A 244 -10.97 8.76 -3.63
CA GLU A 244 -10.60 8.87 -5.04
C GLU A 244 -9.18 9.44 -5.21
N LEU A 245 -8.79 10.39 -4.36
CA LEU A 245 -7.43 10.91 -4.32
C LEU A 245 -6.40 9.78 -4.12
N CYS A 246 -6.70 8.84 -3.21
CA CYS A 246 -5.82 7.71 -2.90
C CYS A 246 -5.93 6.56 -3.92
N ARG A 247 -7.11 6.34 -4.51
CA ARG A 247 -7.34 5.28 -5.49
C ARG A 247 -6.45 5.52 -6.70
N ASP A 248 -5.83 4.47 -7.23
CA ASP A 248 -4.94 4.53 -8.41
C ASP A 248 -3.71 5.44 -8.28
N ALA A 249 -3.51 6.11 -7.14
CA ALA A 249 -2.31 6.87 -6.89
C ALA A 249 -1.08 5.93 -6.92
N PRO A 250 0.08 6.38 -7.44
CA PRO A 250 1.31 5.58 -7.44
C PRO A 250 1.70 5.06 -6.05
N TRP A 251 1.38 5.84 -5.02
CA TRP A 251 1.64 5.56 -3.60
C TRP A 251 0.47 4.86 -2.87
N SER A 252 -0.58 4.43 -3.57
CA SER A 252 -1.78 3.80 -2.98
C SER A 252 -1.47 2.60 -2.06
N ALA A 253 -0.38 1.87 -2.32
CA ALA A 253 0.08 0.75 -1.50
C ALA A 253 0.56 1.15 -0.08
N PHE A 254 0.74 2.44 0.20
CA PHE A 254 1.14 2.96 1.51
C PHE A 254 -0.04 3.50 2.33
N VAL A 255 -1.27 3.41 1.83
CA VAL A 255 -2.44 4.08 2.43
C VAL A 255 -3.09 3.24 3.52
N ILE A 256 -3.22 3.84 4.70
CA ILE A 256 -4.06 3.37 5.81
C ILE A 256 -5.16 4.40 6.08
N TYR A 257 -6.41 3.95 6.15
CA TYR A 257 -7.56 4.76 6.50
C TYR A 257 -8.02 4.52 7.95
N ILE A 258 -8.26 5.61 8.68
CA ILE A 258 -8.76 5.64 10.05
C ILE A 258 -10.03 6.51 10.07
N PRO A 259 -11.24 5.92 10.20
CA PRO A 259 -12.51 6.65 10.08
C PRO A 259 -12.79 7.64 11.21
N GLN A 260 -12.06 7.57 12.32
CA GLN A 260 -12.28 8.41 13.50
C GLN A 260 -10.93 8.84 14.08
N ALA A 261 -10.54 10.09 13.89
CA ALA A 261 -9.25 10.60 14.34
C ALA A 261 -9.09 10.70 15.86
N THR A 262 -10.18 10.69 16.62
CA THR A 262 -10.16 10.64 18.10
C THR A 262 -9.66 9.30 18.65
N ASP A 263 -9.48 8.32 17.77
CA ASP A 263 -8.84 7.07 18.10
C ASP A 263 -7.39 7.29 18.54
N ALA A 264 -7.12 7.05 19.83
CA ALA A 264 -5.79 7.20 20.43
C ALA A 264 -4.69 6.42 19.67
N ARG A 265 -5.07 5.42 18.89
CA ARG A 265 -4.18 4.58 18.08
C ARG A 265 -3.58 5.33 16.88
N LEU A 266 -4.20 6.41 16.42
CA LEU A 266 -3.69 7.22 15.31
C LEU A 266 -2.32 7.84 15.64
N SER A 267 -2.21 8.50 16.79
CA SER A 267 -0.94 9.11 17.21
C SER A 267 0.12 8.05 17.46
N GLU A 268 -0.24 6.93 18.10
CA GLU A 268 0.68 5.82 18.36
C GLU A 268 1.23 5.18 17.07
N LEU A 269 0.40 5.06 16.04
CA LEU A 269 0.79 4.62 14.70
C LEU A 269 1.85 5.54 14.10
N ILE A 270 1.54 6.84 14.05
CA ILE A 270 2.40 7.85 13.44
C ILE A 270 3.73 7.92 14.19
N ASP A 271 3.69 7.95 15.51
CA ASP A 271 4.88 7.98 16.37
C ASP A 271 5.77 6.74 16.10
N SER A 272 5.18 5.55 16.08
CA SER A 272 5.91 4.31 15.83
C SER A 272 6.50 4.24 14.41
N ALA A 273 5.79 4.77 13.42
CA ALA A 273 6.26 4.85 12.03
C ALA A 273 7.38 5.88 11.87
N ALA A 274 7.34 6.98 12.63
CA ALA A 274 8.37 8.02 12.60
C ALA A 274 9.71 7.48 13.15
N ASP A 275 9.65 6.70 14.24
CA ASP A 275 10.80 6.10 14.91
C ASP A 275 11.49 4.99 14.08
N ASP A 276 10.83 4.46 13.05
CA ASP A 276 11.37 3.42 12.19
C ASP A 276 11.78 4.00 10.82
N PRO A 277 13.08 4.17 10.51
CA PRO A 277 13.54 4.81 9.28
C PRO A 277 13.21 4.01 8.01
N GLY A 278 12.92 2.71 8.15
CA GLY A 278 12.57 1.85 7.03
C GLY A 278 11.13 2.02 6.56
N VAL A 279 10.27 2.62 7.39
CA VAL A 279 8.82 2.72 7.16
C VAL A 279 8.48 3.90 6.24
N ARG A 280 7.57 3.63 5.29
CA ARG A 280 6.84 4.64 4.51
C ARG A 280 5.34 4.43 4.70
N LEU A 281 4.60 5.50 4.94
CA LEU A 281 3.18 5.42 5.30
C LEU A 281 2.43 6.69 4.88
N MET A 282 1.24 6.52 4.32
CA MET A 282 0.25 7.57 4.16
C MET A 282 -0.96 7.25 5.03
N VAL A 283 -1.31 8.17 5.93
CA VAL A 283 -2.48 8.02 6.80
C VAL A 283 -3.60 8.95 6.33
N VAL A 284 -4.78 8.40 6.14
CA VAL A 284 -6.01 9.17 5.96
C VAL A 284 -6.81 9.11 7.25
N ALA A 285 -6.92 10.23 7.96
CA ALA A 285 -7.66 10.35 9.20
C ALA A 285 -8.95 11.14 8.98
N ASP A 286 -10.10 10.50 9.18
CA ASP A 286 -11.42 11.14 9.05
C ASP A 286 -11.96 11.66 10.38
N GLU A 287 -12.90 12.60 10.30
CA GLU A 287 -13.55 13.28 11.43
C GLU A 287 -12.57 13.95 12.41
N VAL A 288 -11.52 14.58 11.86
CA VAL A 288 -10.46 15.26 12.61
C VAL A 288 -10.97 16.57 13.23
N GLN A 289 -10.76 16.70 14.53
CA GLN A 289 -11.10 17.91 15.30
C GLN A 289 -9.98 18.97 15.19
N PRO A 290 -10.30 20.27 15.32
CA PRO A 290 -9.33 21.36 15.14
C PRO A 290 -8.07 21.21 16.01
N GLU A 291 -8.23 20.80 17.26
CA GLU A 291 -7.16 20.61 18.24
C GLU A 291 -6.21 19.46 17.88
N GLN A 292 -6.61 18.56 16.99
CA GLN A 292 -5.81 17.40 16.57
C GLN A 292 -4.92 17.71 15.35
N LEU A 293 -5.25 18.74 14.57
CA LEU A 293 -4.58 19.01 13.29
C LEU A 293 -3.07 19.28 13.46
N LEU A 294 -2.71 20.21 14.36
CA LEU A 294 -1.31 20.57 14.59
C LEU A 294 -0.50 19.41 15.19
N PRO A 295 -0.97 18.72 16.25
CA PRO A 295 -0.25 17.56 16.77
C PRO A 295 -0.02 16.45 15.75
N LEU A 296 -1.02 16.12 14.93
CA LEU A 296 -0.90 15.07 13.91
C LEU A 296 0.09 15.46 12.81
N ARG A 297 0.03 16.71 12.35
CA ARG A 297 0.99 17.26 11.38
C ARG A 297 2.42 17.21 11.92
N ASP A 298 2.63 17.71 13.14
CA ASP A 298 3.95 17.72 13.77
C ASP A 298 4.48 16.30 13.95
N ALA A 299 3.60 15.34 14.22
CA ALA A 299 3.96 13.93 14.33
C ALA A 299 4.43 13.34 12.99
N VAL A 300 3.72 13.59 11.88
CA VAL A 300 4.19 13.14 10.55
C VAL A 300 5.43 13.89 10.07
N GLY A 301 5.61 15.14 10.48
CA GLY A 301 6.81 15.94 10.19
C GLY A 301 8.10 15.28 10.68
N ARG A 302 8.06 14.54 11.79
CA ARG A 302 9.22 13.75 12.28
C ARG A 302 9.62 12.60 11.35
N GLY A 303 8.72 12.20 10.45
CA GLY A 303 8.98 11.21 9.42
C GLY A 303 9.94 11.67 8.31
N ASN A 304 10.31 12.95 8.26
CA ASN A 304 11.21 13.54 7.26
C ASN A 304 10.78 13.17 5.81
N GLY A 305 9.50 13.39 5.48
CA GLY A 305 8.94 13.12 4.16
C GLY A 305 8.53 11.66 3.91
N ARG A 306 8.86 10.71 4.79
CA ARG A 306 8.43 9.30 4.68
C ARG A 306 7.01 9.04 5.18
N LEU A 307 6.46 9.98 5.94
CA LEU A 307 5.11 9.91 6.50
C LEU A 307 4.29 11.06 5.94
N HIS A 308 3.13 10.73 5.41
CA HIS A 308 2.19 11.67 4.84
C HIS A 308 0.84 11.55 5.52
N LEU A 309 0.12 12.67 5.60
CA LEU A 309 -1.16 12.75 6.28
C LEU A 309 -2.20 13.42 5.38
N ILE A 310 -3.36 12.79 5.27
CA ILE A 310 -4.57 13.42 4.75
C ILE A 310 -5.55 13.48 5.92
N THR A 311 -5.92 14.67 6.38
CA THR A 311 -6.97 14.84 7.39
C THR A 311 -8.26 15.31 6.76
N ILE A 312 -9.39 14.81 7.26
CA ILE A 312 -10.72 15.20 6.79
C ILE A 312 -11.50 15.75 7.98
N GLY A 313 -12.12 16.91 7.81
CA GLY A 313 -12.87 17.55 8.89
C GLY A 313 -13.79 18.68 8.42
N HIS A 314 -14.48 19.30 9.36
CA HIS A 314 -15.37 20.45 9.11
C HIS A 314 -14.77 21.79 9.57
N CYS A 315 -13.63 21.76 10.28
CA CYS A 315 -13.03 22.94 10.84
C CYS A 315 -12.08 23.60 9.85
N SER A 316 -12.02 24.93 9.90
CA SER A 316 -10.90 25.63 9.29
C SER A 316 -9.66 25.33 10.12
N THR A 317 -8.64 24.87 9.44
CA THR A 317 -7.31 24.73 10.02
C THR A 317 -6.71 26.11 10.36
N PRO A 318 -5.78 26.23 11.34
CA PRO A 318 -5.23 27.53 11.80
C PRO A 318 -3.98 28.10 11.05
N GLU A 319 -3.32 27.36 10.16
CA GLU A 319 -2.11 27.75 9.40
C GLU A 319 -2.27 28.28 7.93
N PRO A 320 -2.04 29.55 7.62
CA PRO A 320 -2.38 30.11 6.30
C PRO A 320 -1.59 29.63 5.04
N ALA A 321 -0.51 28.83 5.16
CA ALA A 321 0.58 28.89 4.18
C ALA A 321 0.81 27.67 3.24
N GLN A 322 0.17 26.51 3.42
CA GLN A 322 0.46 25.32 2.59
C GLN A 322 -0.79 24.59 2.07
N TRP A 323 -1.94 25.24 2.05
CA TRP A 323 -3.20 24.53 1.80
C TRP A 323 -3.81 24.81 0.45
N VAL A 324 -4.27 23.73 -0.17
CA VAL A 324 -5.36 23.82 -1.13
C VAL A 324 -6.65 24.00 -0.34
N ARG A 325 -7.08 25.26 -0.30
CA ARG A 325 -8.33 25.68 0.31
C ARG A 325 -9.47 25.46 -0.69
N GLU A 326 -9.80 24.21 -0.99
CA GLU A 326 -11.00 23.95 -1.76
C GLU A 326 -12.21 23.92 -0.84
N ARG A 327 -12.99 25.00 -0.90
CA ARG A 327 -14.40 24.89 -0.53
C ARG A 327 -15.01 23.95 -1.56
N PHE A 328 -15.17 22.67 -1.21
CA PHE A 328 -16.10 21.82 -1.91
C PHE A 328 -17.46 22.51 -1.87
N LYS A 329 -17.80 23.18 -2.97
CA LYS A 329 -19.19 23.49 -3.24
C LYS A 329 -19.88 22.13 -3.33
N PRO A 330 -21.04 21.94 -2.68
CA PRO A 330 -21.78 20.70 -2.85
C PRO A 330 -21.84 20.39 -4.35
N LEU A 331 -21.58 19.13 -4.72
CA LEU A 331 -21.79 18.68 -6.09
C LEU A 331 -23.16 19.20 -6.52
N PRO A 332 -23.30 19.78 -7.72
CA PRO A 332 -24.59 20.26 -8.18
C PRO A 332 -25.61 19.13 -7.97
N PRO A 333 -26.78 19.42 -7.38
CA PRO A 333 -27.78 18.38 -7.17
C PRO A 333 -27.95 17.67 -8.50
N ARG A 334 -27.81 16.34 -8.52
CA ARG A 334 -28.28 15.57 -9.67
C ARG A 334 -29.75 15.96 -9.79
N CYS A 335 -30.08 16.71 -10.84
CA CYS A 335 -31.39 17.25 -11.08
C CYS A 335 -32.39 16.08 -10.99
N ARG A 336 -33.15 16.02 -9.88
CA ARG A 336 -34.54 15.65 -10.02
C ARG A 336 -35.16 16.86 -10.69
N ASP A 337 -35.48 16.74 -11.97
CA ASP A 337 -36.44 17.67 -12.56
C ASP A 337 -37.69 17.64 -11.67
N GLY A 338 -38.00 18.76 -11.01
CA GLY A 338 -39.27 18.97 -10.33
C GLY A 338 -39.29 19.00 -8.79
N VAL A 339 -38.18 19.16 -8.06
CA VAL A 339 -38.27 19.42 -6.60
C VAL A 339 -37.33 20.55 -6.16
N ASP A 340 -37.84 21.79 -6.15
CA ASP A 340 -37.25 22.91 -5.42
C ASP A 340 -37.63 22.81 -3.94
N SER A 341 -36.71 22.34 -3.10
CA SER A 341 -36.84 22.46 -1.64
C SER A 341 -35.53 22.95 -1.02
N PRO A 342 -35.49 24.16 -0.41
CA PRO A 342 -34.28 24.74 0.16
C PRO A 342 -33.83 24.11 1.50
N TYR A 343 -34.48 23.03 1.97
CA TYR A 343 -34.22 22.43 3.29
C TYR A 343 -33.97 20.92 3.27
N LEU A 344 -33.72 20.30 2.12
CA LEU A 344 -33.36 18.89 2.10
C LEU A 344 -31.85 18.71 2.34
N PRO A 345 -31.42 17.95 3.38
CA PRO A 345 -30.02 17.53 3.48
C PRO A 345 -29.67 16.68 2.24
N ALA A 346 -28.52 16.95 1.65
CA ALA A 346 -28.01 16.22 0.50
C ALA A 346 -27.64 14.78 0.89
N TYR A 347 -28.64 13.91 0.99
CA TYR A 347 -28.52 12.46 0.83
C TYR A 347 -29.72 11.99 0.03
N VAL A 348 -29.50 11.62 -1.22
CA VAL A 348 -30.50 10.94 -2.05
C VAL A 348 -29.87 9.63 -2.50
N PHE A 349 -30.17 8.56 -1.76
CA PHE A 349 -29.97 7.19 -2.21
C PHE A 349 -30.99 6.90 -3.32
N LEU A 350 -30.56 6.22 -4.39
CA LEU A 350 -31.46 5.52 -5.30
C LEU A 350 -31.31 4.01 -5.04
N VAL A 351 -32.44 3.34 -4.86
CA VAL A 351 -32.54 1.88 -4.85
C VAL A 351 -32.70 1.41 -6.32
N PRO A 352 -32.06 0.31 -6.75
CA PRO A 352 -32.30 -0.24 -8.09
C PRO A 352 -33.77 -0.69 -8.24
N GLY A 353 -34.55 -0.01 -9.09
CA GLY A 353 -35.94 -0.40 -9.37
C GLY A 353 -36.89 0.69 -9.86
N ASP A 354 -36.53 1.98 -9.85
CA ASP A 354 -37.45 3.03 -10.28
C ASP A 354 -37.57 3.08 -11.82
N SER A 355 -38.79 2.88 -12.31
CA SER A 355 -39.15 2.79 -13.73
C SER A 355 -39.07 4.14 -14.45
N HIS A 356 -38.41 4.15 -15.60
CA HIS A 356 -38.49 5.24 -16.58
C HIS A 356 -39.87 5.21 -17.26
N GLU A 357 -40.81 6.03 -16.81
CA GLU A 357 -41.95 6.47 -17.63
C GLU A 357 -41.79 7.95 -17.98
N ILE A 358 -41.50 8.20 -19.26
CA ILE A 358 -41.56 9.53 -19.88
C ILE A 358 -43.04 9.76 -20.24
N ALA A 359 -43.70 10.68 -19.54
CA ALA A 359 -45.02 11.16 -19.93
C ALA A 359 -44.91 12.15 -21.12
N PRO A 360 -45.90 12.20 -22.04
CA PRO A 360 -45.78 12.88 -23.32
C PRO A 360 -45.94 14.39 -23.19
N ARG A 361 -45.29 15.12 -24.11
CA ARG A 361 -45.53 16.55 -24.35
C ARG A 361 -46.94 16.74 -24.93
N GLU A 362 -47.82 17.40 -24.18
CA GLU A 362 -49.01 18.02 -24.77
C GLU A 362 -48.66 19.44 -25.24
N GLY A 363 -48.95 19.70 -26.52
CA GLY A 363 -49.05 21.03 -27.06
C GLY A 363 -50.51 21.42 -27.20
N SER A 364 -50.84 22.65 -26.80
CA SER A 364 -51.86 23.56 -27.37
C SER A 364 -51.71 24.91 -26.68
#